data_AF-A0A813QS69-F1
#
_entry.id   AF-A0A813QS69-F1
#
_cell.length_a   1.000
_cell.length_b   1.000
_cell.length_c   1.000
_cell.angle_alpha   90.00
_cell.angle_beta   90.00
_cell.angle_gamma   90.00
#
_symmetry.space_group_name_H-M   'P 1'
#
loop_
_entity.id
_entity.type
_entity.pdbx_description
1 polymer ?
#
loop_
_entity_poly.entity_id
_entity_poly.type
_entity_poly.pdbx_seq_one_letter_code
_entity_poly.pdbx_strand_id
1 'polypeptide(L)'
;MKNSKILIILVLGLISQLSHGCEPPDCDRLDCGTCGNACCSLEFLLQPDPYTLNIMISSLLQNGGPDAHYSFITSTDLRQYNISCNFILQGVHTTLVKKYQDTLNFAIFPETSQKFFQSRMTAFSISQIGGAYCDEGQNYKNLIYLIKSLNIEFIENHVAGCQPRPRI
;
A
#
# COMPACT_ATOMS: atom_id res chain seq x y z
N MET A 1 -45.14 32.59 40.45
CA MET A 1 -44.41 32.63 39.16
C MET A 1 -43.13 31.81 39.33
N LYS A 2 -43.06 30.63 38.72
CA LYS A 2 -41.95 29.66 38.85
C LYS A 2 -40.86 29.98 37.82
N ASN A 3 -39.68 30.40 38.27
CA ASN A 3 -38.52 30.56 37.41
C ASN A 3 -37.72 29.25 37.39
N SER A 4 -37.91 28.46 36.32
CA SER A 4 -37.16 27.24 36.06
C SER A 4 -35.81 27.63 35.42
N LYS A 5 -34.70 27.38 36.11
CA LYS A 5 -33.35 27.50 35.54
C LYS A 5 -33.06 26.23 34.74
N ILE A 6 -33.04 26.34 33.42
CA ILE A 6 -32.63 25.26 32.51
C ILE A 6 -31.10 25.16 32.58
N LEU A 7 -30.61 24.05 33.12
CA LEU A 7 -29.20 23.67 33.12
C LEU A 7 -28.90 23.02 31.76
N ILE A 8 -28.22 23.75 30.88
CA ILE A 8 -27.71 23.21 29.60
C ILE A 8 -26.45 22.41 29.93
N ILE A 9 -26.57 21.09 29.99
CA ILE A 9 -25.42 20.19 30.07
C ILE A 9 -24.85 20.08 28.65
N LEU A 10 -23.74 20.77 28.40
CA LEU A 10 -22.89 20.59 27.23
C LEU A 10 -22.23 19.20 27.34
N VAL A 11 -22.85 18.20 26.71
CA VAL A 11 -22.20 16.91 26.45
C VAL A 11 -21.15 17.16 25.38
N LEU A 12 -19.92 17.48 25.80
CA LEU A 12 -18.73 17.32 24.97
C LEU A 12 -18.63 15.84 24.62
N GLY A 13 -19.13 15.48 23.43
CA GLY A 13 -18.89 14.17 22.86
C GLY A 13 -17.39 13.97 22.72
N LEU A 14 -16.81 13.15 23.61
CA LEU A 14 -15.55 12.51 23.33
C LEU A 14 -15.77 11.67 22.08
N ILE A 15 -15.33 12.19 20.93
CA ILE A 15 -15.12 11.37 19.75
C ILE A 15 -13.96 10.46 20.16
N SER A 16 -14.32 9.23 20.55
CA SER A 16 -13.36 8.16 20.76
C SER A 16 -12.52 8.06 19.50
N GLN A 17 -11.24 8.41 19.62
CA GLN A 17 -10.20 8.02 18.66
C GLN A 17 -10.16 6.49 18.69
N LEU A 18 -11.05 5.86 17.93
CA LEU A 18 -10.91 4.47 17.57
C LEU A 18 -9.56 4.37 16.89
N SER A 19 -8.69 3.51 17.44
CA SER A 19 -7.39 3.22 16.87
C SER A 19 -7.61 2.49 15.54
N HIS A 20 -7.89 3.23 14.48
CA HIS A 20 -7.97 2.69 13.14
C HIS A 20 -6.56 2.20 12.79
N GLY A 21 -6.41 0.90 12.62
CA GLY A 21 -5.17 0.27 12.18
C GLY A 21 -4.73 0.83 10.83
N CYS A 22 -5.69 1.09 9.93
CA CYS A 22 -5.48 1.81 8.68
C CYS A 22 -6.31 3.11 8.66
N GLU A 23 -5.66 4.24 8.42
CA GLU A 23 -6.30 5.55 8.33
C GLU A 23 -6.74 5.84 6.87
N PRO A 24 -8.01 6.14 6.56
CA PRO A 24 -8.46 6.44 5.19
C PRO A 24 -7.66 7.58 4.51
N PRO A 25 -7.58 7.62 3.16
CA PRO A 25 -8.27 6.76 2.18
C PRO A 25 -7.59 5.39 1.98
N ASP A 26 -8.17 4.56 1.10
CA ASP A 26 -7.61 3.28 0.64
C ASP A 26 -7.47 2.19 1.71
N CYS A 27 -8.35 2.18 2.71
CA CYS A 27 -8.41 1.17 3.78
C CYS A 27 -9.64 0.24 3.66
N ASP A 28 -10.36 0.29 2.55
CA ASP A 28 -11.59 -0.48 2.36
C ASP A 28 -11.35 -1.93 1.88
N ARG A 29 -10.12 -2.27 1.51
CA ARG A 29 -9.73 -3.57 0.96
C ARG A 29 -8.97 -4.43 1.99
N LEU A 30 -9.71 -4.91 2.97
CA LEU A 30 -9.19 -5.78 4.02
C LEU A 30 -8.74 -7.11 3.43
N ASP A 31 -7.60 -7.63 3.88
CA ASP A 31 -7.24 -9.04 3.73
C ASP A 31 -7.40 -9.75 5.07
N CYS A 32 -7.84 -11.01 5.03
CA CYS A 32 -7.99 -11.89 6.18
C CYS A 32 -7.30 -13.25 5.90
N GLY A 33 -5.98 -13.23 5.87
CA GLY A 33 -5.14 -14.42 5.99
C GLY A 33 -4.85 -15.10 4.67
N THR A 34 -4.97 -14.41 3.54
CA THR A 34 -4.77 -15.00 2.22
C THR A 34 -3.37 -15.61 2.07
N CYS A 35 -2.36 -15.07 2.76
CA CYS A 35 -0.98 -15.59 2.76
C CYS A 35 -0.58 -16.30 4.06
N GLY A 36 -1.54 -16.70 4.90
CA GLY A 36 -1.31 -17.18 6.28
C GLY A 36 -1.17 -16.04 7.29
N ASN A 37 -0.66 -14.88 6.86
CA ASN A 37 -0.87 -13.57 7.47
C ASN A 37 -1.66 -12.67 6.48
N ALA A 38 -2.13 -11.52 6.97
CA ALA A 38 -2.66 -10.47 6.11
C ALA A 38 -1.60 -10.00 5.09
N CYS A 39 -2.00 -9.94 3.83
CA CYS A 39 -1.18 -9.58 2.69
C CYS A 39 -2.00 -8.94 1.56
N CYS A 40 -1.32 -8.33 0.61
CA CYS A 40 -1.93 -7.82 -0.62
C CYS A 40 -0.96 -8.01 -1.77
N SER A 41 -1.46 -8.50 -2.89
CA SER A 41 -0.73 -8.64 -4.15
C SER A 41 -1.49 -7.93 -5.26
N LEU A 42 -0.80 -7.02 -5.93
CA LEU A 42 -1.31 -6.21 -7.04
C LEU A 42 -0.38 -6.32 -8.23
N GLU A 43 -0.94 -6.15 -9.42
CA GLU A 43 -0.18 -5.89 -10.64
C GLU A 43 -0.54 -4.51 -11.16
N PHE A 44 0.46 -3.78 -11.64
CA PHE A 44 0.30 -2.46 -12.22
C PHE A 44 0.86 -2.43 -13.63
N LEU A 45 0.11 -1.81 -14.55
CA LEU A 45 0.66 -1.33 -15.82
C LEU A 45 0.96 0.15 -15.67
N LEU A 46 2.19 0.56 -15.95
CA LEU A 46 2.72 1.89 -15.65
C LEU A 46 3.40 2.50 -16.87
N GLN A 47 3.21 3.81 -17.05
CA GLN A 47 3.69 4.54 -18.22
C GLN A 47 5.23 4.61 -18.34
N PRO A 48 6.02 4.83 -17.27
CA PRO A 48 7.49 4.87 -17.36
C PRO A 48 8.09 3.52 -17.78
N ASP A 49 9.25 3.55 -18.43
CA ASP A 49 10.02 2.34 -18.74
C ASP A 49 10.58 1.69 -17.45
N PRO A 50 11.00 0.40 -17.50
CA PRO A 50 11.41 -0.34 -16.31
C PRO A 50 12.55 0.31 -15.51
N TYR A 51 13.50 0.96 -16.18
CA TYR A 51 14.63 1.59 -15.51
C TYR A 51 14.21 2.86 -14.77
N THR A 52 13.43 3.71 -15.44
CA THR A 52 12.86 4.91 -14.82
C THR A 52 11.96 4.55 -13.64
N LEU A 53 11.08 3.54 -13.80
CA LEU A 53 10.21 3.08 -12.73
C LEU A 53 11.00 2.56 -11.51
N ASN A 54 12.06 1.77 -11.74
CA ASN A 54 12.94 1.28 -10.67
C ASN A 54 13.55 2.43 -9.86
N ILE A 55 14.02 3.50 -10.52
CA ILE A 55 14.55 4.69 -9.86
C ILE A 55 13.46 5.41 -9.05
N MET A 56 12.27 5.60 -9.64
CA MET A 56 11.18 6.31 -8.98
C MET A 56 10.71 5.60 -7.70
N ILE A 57 10.48 4.28 -7.75
CA ILE A 57 10.08 3.50 -6.58
C ILE A 57 11.20 3.49 -5.52
N SER A 58 12.45 3.27 -5.93
CA SER A 58 13.59 3.32 -5.00
C SER A 58 13.68 4.66 -4.29
N SER A 59 13.51 5.77 -5.04
CA SER A 59 13.55 7.12 -4.49
C SER A 59 12.43 7.38 -3.50
N LEU A 60 11.20 6.95 -3.79
CA LEU A 60 10.09 7.04 -2.83
C LEU A 60 10.42 6.29 -1.53
N LEU A 61 10.87 5.04 -1.62
CA LEU A 61 11.20 4.24 -0.44
C LEU A 61 12.35 4.84 0.37
N GLN A 62 13.36 5.41 -0.29
CA GLN A 62 14.50 6.08 0.37
C GLN A 62 14.10 7.37 1.08
N ASN A 63 13.12 8.10 0.53
CA ASN A 63 12.65 9.37 1.07
C ASN A 63 11.51 9.22 2.09
N GLY A 64 11.24 7.99 2.55
CA GLY A 64 10.19 7.71 3.51
C GLY A 64 8.80 7.57 2.89
N GLY A 65 8.65 7.69 1.57
CA GLY A 65 7.37 7.59 0.87
C GLY A 65 6.39 8.71 1.24
N PRO A 66 5.13 8.61 0.80
CA PRO A 66 4.14 9.69 0.94
C PRO A 66 3.66 9.95 2.38
N ASP A 67 3.98 9.09 3.35
CA ASP A 67 3.67 9.28 4.77
C ASP A 67 4.91 9.28 5.68
N ALA A 68 6.12 9.32 5.12
CA ALA A 68 7.40 9.22 5.85
C ALA A 68 7.61 7.91 6.65
N HIS A 69 6.83 6.85 6.38
CA HIS A 69 6.91 5.56 7.07
C HIS A 69 7.45 4.41 6.21
N TYR A 70 7.91 4.71 5.00
CA TYR A 70 8.57 3.73 4.14
C TYR A 70 10.08 3.69 4.38
N SER A 71 10.71 2.57 4.04
CA SER A 71 12.16 2.42 4.07
C SER A 71 12.62 1.53 2.93
N PHE A 72 13.68 1.95 2.26
CA PHE A 72 14.33 1.18 1.21
C PHE A 72 15.23 0.09 1.82
N ILE A 73 15.13 -1.13 1.30
CA ILE A 73 16.02 -2.24 1.68
C ILE A 73 17.05 -2.47 0.56
N THR A 74 16.59 -2.79 -0.66
CA THR A 74 17.48 -3.10 -1.78
C THR A 74 16.77 -3.00 -3.14
N SER A 75 17.57 -2.91 -4.20
CA SER A 75 17.17 -3.04 -5.61
C SER A 75 18.26 -3.78 -6.38
N THR A 76 17.85 -4.70 -7.25
CA THR A 76 18.74 -5.54 -8.06
C THR A 76 18.39 -5.43 -9.53
N ASP A 77 19.37 -5.12 -10.37
CA ASP A 77 19.27 -5.19 -11.84
C ASP A 77 19.51 -6.63 -12.33
N LEU A 78 18.48 -7.20 -12.92
CA LEU A 78 18.46 -8.59 -13.39
C LEU A 78 18.62 -8.70 -14.92
N ARG A 79 18.70 -7.59 -15.65
CA ARG A 79 18.76 -7.58 -17.12
C ARG A 79 19.97 -8.35 -17.67
N GLN A 80 21.06 -8.39 -16.90
CA GLN A 80 22.26 -9.17 -17.21
C GLN A 80 22.04 -10.69 -17.28
N TYR A 81 20.96 -11.21 -16.68
CA TYR A 81 20.67 -12.64 -16.62
C TYR A 81 19.77 -13.13 -17.76
N ASN A 82 19.35 -12.25 -18.69
CA ASN A 82 18.46 -12.58 -19.81
C ASN A 82 17.17 -13.32 -19.37
N ILE A 83 16.56 -12.85 -18.28
CA ILE A 83 15.25 -13.31 -17.79
C ILE A 83 14.19 -12.22 -18.03
N SER A 84 12.91 -12.58 -17.89
CA SER A 84 11.80 -11.65 -18.16
C SER A 84 11.71 -10.47 -17.19
N CYS A 85 12.21 -10.63 -15.96
CA CYS A 85 12.21 -9.59 -14.94
C CYS A 85 13.43 -8.69 -15.11
N ASN A 86 13.23 -7.37 -15.18
CA ASN A 86 14.32 -6.40 -15.28
C ASN A 86 14.85 -6.01 -13.90
N PHE A 87 13.97 -5.79 -12.92
CA PHE A 87 14.35 -5.33 -11.59
C PHE A 87 13.55 -6.02 -10.49
N ILE A 88 14.19 -6.29 -9.35
CA ILE A 88 13.52 -6.65 -8.10
C ILE A 88 13.91 -5.65 -7.03
N LEU A 89 12.93 -5.16 -6.28
CA LEU A 89 13.12 -4.20 -5.20
C LEU A 89 12.42 -4.67 -3.93
N GLN A 90 12.97 -4.28 -2.78
CA GLN A 90 12.36 -4.52 -1.49
C GLN A 90 12.36 -3.26 -0.63
N GLY A 91 11.27 -3.05 0.09
CA GLY A 91 11.11 -2.00 1.09
C GLY A 91 10.35 -2.52 2.31
N VAL A 92 10.17 -1.65 3.28
CA VAL A 92 9.34 -1.87 4.47
C VAL A 92 8.45 -0.67 4.67
N HIS A 93 7.20 -0.89 5.08
CA HIS A 93 6.35 0.15 5.67
C HIS A 93 6.19 -0.08 7.16
N THR A 94 6.24 0.99 7.95
CA THR A 94 6.00 0.94 9.40
C THR A 94 4.68 1.60 9.75
N THR A 95 3.69 0.83 10.23
CA THR A 95 2.36 1.35 10.52
C THR A 95 2.37 2.48 11.54
N LEU A 96 1.52 3.49 11.35
CA LEU A 96 1.56 4.73 12.13
C LEU A 96 1.32 4.49 13.63
N VAL A 97 0.29 3.71 13.96
CA VAL A 97 -0.23 3.55 15.33
C VAL A 97 0.60 2.56 16.14
N LYS A 98 0.82 1.37 15.61
CA LYS A 98 1.41 0.25 16.35
C LYS A 98 2.87 -0.03 15.99
N LYS A 99 3.41 0.68 15.00
CA LYS A 99 4.79 0.53 14.50
C LYS A 99 5.12 -0.90 14.06
N TYR A 100 4.10 -1.62 13.57
CA TYR A 100 4.30 -2.91 12.92
C TYR A 100 4.97 -2.72 11.57
N GLN A 101 5.80 -3.69 11.19
CA GLN A 101 6.48 -3.68 9.90
C GLN A 101 5.73 -4.58 8.91
N ASP A 102 5.48 -4.03 7.73
CA ASP A 102 5.00 -4.77 6.58
C ASP A 102 6.10 -4.78 5.51
N THR A 103 6.44 -5.95 4.99
CA THR A 103 7.47 -6.08 3.95
C THR A 103 6.85 -5.83 2.59
N LEU A 104 7.49 -4.99 1.79
CA LEU A 104 7.08 -4.64 0.42
C LEU A 104 8.06 -5.27 -0.58
N ASN A 105 7.55 -6.00 -1.57
CA ASN A 105 8.35 -6.60 -2.63
C ASN A 105 7.80 -6.17 -3.99
N PHE A 106 8.70 -5.80 -4.90
CA PHE A 106 8.36 -5.35 -6.23
C PHE A 106 9.18 -6.11 -7.27
N ALA A 107 8.54 -6.53 -8.35
CA ALA A 107 9.18 -7.10 -9.53
C ALA A 107 8.73 -6.32 -10.77
N ILE A 108 9.68 -5.76 -11.52
CA ILE A 108 9.44 -4.89 -12.67
C ILE A 108 9.83 -5.62 -13.94
N PHE A 109 8.89 -5.64 -14.88
CA PHE A 109 8.98 -6.28 -16.19
C PHE A 109 8.78 -5.23 -17.29
N PRO A 110 9.37 -5.42 -18.49
CA PRO A 110 8.97 -4.64 -19.65
C PRO A 110 7.52 -5.00 -20.04
N GLU A 111 6.74 -3.99 -20.43
CA GLU A 111 5.42 -4.18 -21.04
C GLU A 111 5.52 -3.93 -22.54
N THR A 112 5.07 -4.90 -23.35
CA THR A 112 5.24 -4.87 -24.81
C THR A 112 3.92 -4.99 -25.57
N SER A 113 2.83 -5.35 -24.88
CA SER A 113 1.51 -5.53 -25.48
C SER A 113 0.72 -4.23 -25.59
N GLN A 114 1.00 -3.23 -24.74
CA GLN A 114 0.26 -1.97 -24.67
C GLN A 114 1.17 -0.76 -24.88
N LYS A 115 1.10 -0.11 -26.04
CA LYS A 115 2.02 1.00 -26.41
C LYS A 115 2.09 2.16 -25.42
N PHE A 116 1.05 2.39 -24.63
CA PHE A 116 1.01 3.47 -23.65
C PHE A 116 1.72 3.13 -22.33
N PHE A 117 1.73 1.85 -21.94
CA PHE A 117 2.36 1.37 -20.71
C PHE A 117 3.66 0.66 -21.06
N GLN A 118 4.78 1.11 -20.48
CA GLN A 118 6.10 0.54 -20.79
C GLN A 118 6.61 -0.42 -19.72
N SER A 119 5.98 -0.40 -18.54
CA SER A 119 6.30 -1.31 -17.44
C SER A 119 5.07 -2.05 -16.96
N ARG A 120 5.28 -3.32 -16.62
CA ARG A 120 4.38 -4.10 -15.78
C ARG A 120 5.10 -4.38 -14.47
N MET A 121 4.44 -4.14 -13.34
CA MET A 121 5.02 -4.35 -12.02
C MET A 121 4.11 -5.20 -11.15
N THR A 122 4.63 -6.29 -10.62
CA THR A 122 3.98 -7.02 -9.53
C THR A 122 4.46 -6.43 -8.21
N ALA A 123 3.53 -6.08 -7.33
CA ALA A 123 3.79 -5.49 -6.04
C ALA A 123 3.10 -6.31 -4.94
N PHE A 124 3.81 -6.57 -3.86
CA PHE A 124 3.34 -7.41 -2.76
C PHE A 124 3.66 -6.78 -1.42
N SER A 125 2.68 -6.74 -0.52
CA SER A 125 2.83 -6.31 0.88
C SER A 125 2.37 -7.43 1.80
N ILE A 126 3.11 -7.70 2.87
CA ILE A 126 2.74 -8.69 3.88
C ILE A 126 3.13 -8.24 5.29
N SER A 127 2.21 -8.43 6.24
CA SER A 127 2.46 -8.14 7.64
C SER A 127 3.41 -9.11 8.31
N GLN A 128 4.41 -8.59 9.00
CA GLN A 128 5.42 -9.37 9.75
C GLN A 128 4.97 -9.73 11.17
N ILE A 129 3.69 -9.55 11.48
CA ILE A 129 3.11 -9.92 12.76
C ILE A 129 2.63 -11.36 12.64
N GLY A 130 3.28 -12.29 13.36
CA GLY A 130 2.82 -13.67 13.43
C GLY A 130 1.38 -13.75 13.94
N GLY A 131 0.48 -14.34 13.15
CA GLY A 131 -0.93 -14.50 13.53
C GLY A 131 -1.80 -13.27 13.29
N ALA A 132 -1.31 -12.23 12.61
CA ALA A 132 -2.16 -11.16 12.10
C ALA A 132 -3.01 -11.69 10.93
N TYR A 133 -4.13 -12.31 11.28
CA TYR A 133 -5.06 -12.88 10.32
C TYR A 133 -5.63 -11.79 9.41
N CYS A 134 -6.12 -10.68 9.95
CA CYS A 134 -6.61 -9.56 9.14
C CYS A 134 -5.78 -8.29 9.29
N ASP A 135 -5.76 -7.48 8.22
CA ASP A 135 -5.39 -6.09 8.28
C ASP A 135 -6.60 -5.21 7.93
N GLU A 136 -6.65 -3.99 8.46
CA GLU A 136 -7.73 -3.06 8.13
C GLU A 136 -7.53 -2.44 6.72
N GLY A 137 -7.00 -3.20 5.76
CA GLY A 137 -6.61 -2.75 4.43
C GLY A 137 -5.22 -2.11 4.36
N GLN A 138 -4.40 -2.25 5.41
CA GLN A 138 -3.09 -1.62 5.50
C GLN A 138 -2.14 -2.08 4.37
N ASN A 139 -2.09 -3.37 4.06
CA ASN A 139 -1.22 -3.91 3.01
C ASN A 139 -1.64 -3.40 1.61
N TYR A 140 -2.93 -3.20 1.36
CA TYR A 140 -3.37 -2.52 0.13
C TYR A 140 -2.90 -1.07 0.09
N LYS A 141 -3.13 -0.33 1.18
CA LYS A 141 -2.73 1.08 1.30
C LYS A 141 -1.23 1.25 1.08
N ASN A 142 -0.40 0.39 1.68
CA ASN A 142 1.06 0.43 1.54
C ASN A 142 1.51 0.40 0.07
N LEU A 143 0.81 -0.37 -0.77
CA LEU A 143 1.14 -0.47 -2.19
C LEU A 143 0.56 0.69 -2.98
N ILE A 144 -0.75 0.93 -2.88
CA ILE A 144 -1.42 1.90 -3.75
C ILE A 144 -1.00 3.33 -3.45
N TYR A 145 -0.67 3.65 -2.20
CA TYR A 145 -0.30 5.01 -1.82
C TYR A 145 1.05 5.40 -2.45
N LEU A 146 2.01 4.47 -2.50
CA LEU A 146 3.26 4.67 -3.26
C LEU A 146 2.97 4.95 -4.74
N ILE A 147 2.14 4.13 -5.38
CA ILE A 147 1.84 4.29 -6.81
C ILE A 147 1.13 5.61 -7.11
N LYS A 148 0.12 5.98 -6.32
CA LYS A 148 -0.57 7.27 -6.48
C LYS A 148 0.37 8.45 -6.30
N SER A 149 1.35 8.34 -5.40
CA SER A 149 2.33 9.41 -5.14
C SER A 149 3.32 9.65 -6.29
N LEU A 150 3.47 8.70 -7.22
CA LEU A 150 4.26 8.89 -8.44
C LEU A 150 3.63 9.92 -9.40
N ASN A 151 2.33 10.21 -9.25
CA ASN A 151 1.58 11.12 -10.12
C ASN A 151 1.72 10.76 -11.63
N ILE A 152 1.61 9.47 -11.92
CA ILE A 152 1.65 8.90 -13.28
C ILE A 152 0.35 8.14 -13.55
N GLU A 153 0.04 7.93 -14.82
CA GLU A 153 -1.05 7.04 -15.21
C GLU A 153 -0.69 5.57 -14.97
N PHE A 154 -1.65 4.82 -14.44
CA PHE A 154 -1.51 3.39 -14.21
C PHE A 154 -2.85 2.65 -14.35
N ILE A 155 -2.78 1.37 -14.65
CA ILE A 155 -3.88 0.42 -14.47
C ILE A 155 -3.51 -0.49 -13.29
N GLU A 156 -4.43 -0.66 -12.35
CA GLU A 156 -4.29 -1.59 -11.23
C GLU A 156 -5.10 -2.86 -11.51
N ASN A 157 -4.47 -4.02 -11.37
CA ASN A 157 -5.08 -5.33 -11.40
C ASN A 157 -4.88 -6.02 -10.05
N HIS A 158 -5.94 -6.57 -9.48
CA HIS A 158 -5.85 -7.36 -8.26
C HIS A 158 -5.27 -8.75 -8.55
N VAL A 159 -4.35 -9.22 -7.70
CA VAL A 159 -3.80 -10.59 -7.76
C VAL A 159 -4.29 -11.42 -6.57
N ALA A 160 -4.08 -10.98 -5.32
CA ALA A 160 -4.48 -11.71 -4.11
C ALA A 160 -4.62 -10.82 -2.87
N GLY A 161 -5.39 -11.29 -1.86
CA GLY A 161 -5.47 -10.72 -0.51
C GLY A 161 -6.43 -9.55 -0.34
N CYS A 162 -6.29 -8.54 -1.19
CA CYS A 162 -6.93 -7.23 -1.03
C CYS A 162 -8.01 -6.98 -2.09
N GLN A 163 -8.95 -7.91 -2.22
CA GLN A 163 -10.01 -7.80 -3.23
C GLN A 163 -10.89 -6.57 -2.96
N PRO A 164 -11.32 -5.84 -4.00
CA PRO A 164 -12.33 -4.81 -3.85
C PRO A 164 -13.59 -5.41 -3.23
N ARG A 165 -14.22 -4.70 -2.28
CA ARG A 165 -15.50 -5.17 -1.74
C ARG A 165 -16.53 -5.25 -2.88
N PRO A 166 -17.34 -6.33 -2.94
CA PRO A 166 -18.48 -6.37 -3.84
C PRO A 166 -19.37 -5.16 -3.59
N ARG A 167 -19.75 -4.44 -4.65
CA ARG A 167 -20.80 -3.42 -4.54
C ARG A 167 -22.12 -4.18 -4.33
N ILE A 168 -22.73 -4.01 -3.16
CA ILE A 168 -24.07 -4.52 -2.83
C ILE A 168 -25.10 -3.54 -3.39
#